data_AF-S4PRV1-F1
#
_entry.id   AF-S4PRV1-F1
#
_cell.length_a   1.000
_cell.length_b   1.000
_cell.length_c   1.000
_cell.angle_alpha   90.00
_cell.angle_beta   90.00
_cell.angle_gamma   90.00
#
_symmetry.space_group_name_H-M   'P 1'
#
loop_
_entity.id
_entity.type
_entity.pdbx_description
1 polymer ?
#
loop_
_entity_poly.entity_id
_entity_poly.type
_entity_poly.pdbx_seq_one_letter_code
_entity_poly.pdbx_strand_id
1 'polypeptide(L)' 'VDLDVHHGNGVQDAYNLSKSVFTLSFHKCEPGFYPGTGHVEDIGTLKGKGYMCNFPLQAYYSDETFEYVFDNVFTMVYS' A
#
# COMPACT_ATOMS: atom_id res chain seq x y z
N VAL A 1 4.76 4.33 5.70
CA VAL A 1 5.13 4.16 4.28
C VAL A 1 6.01 2.92 4.20
N ASP A 2 5.70 2.03 3.27
CA ASP A 2 6.38 0.76 3.01
C ASP A 2 6.70 0.68 1.52
N LEU A 3 7.96 0.38 1.20
CA LEU A 3 8.52 0.29 -0.15
C LEU A 3 9.15 -1.09 -0.42
N ASP A 4 8.92 -2.08 0.46
CA ASP A 4 9.28 -3.45 0.17
C ASP A 4 8.45 -3.97 -1.01
N VAL A 5 9.01 -4.92 -1.77
CA VAL A 5 8.30 -5.54 -2.90
C VAL A 5 7.07 -6.33 -2.45
N HIS A 6 7.05 -6.82 -1.20
CA HIS A 6 5.90 -7.49 -0.61
C HIS A 6 5.00 -6.51 0.12
N HIS A 7 3.70 -6.76 0.10
CA HIS A 7 2.76 -6.00 0.90
C HIS A 7 3.12 -6.09 2.39
N GLY A 8 3.17 -4.93 3.06
CA GLY A 8 3.37 -4.76 4.51
C GLY A 8 2.17 -5.23 5.37
N ASN A 9 1.64 -6.41 5.07
CA ASN A 9 0.41 -6.96 5.64
C ASN A 9 0.41 -7.00 7.17
N GLY A 10 1.51 -7.38 7.80
CA GLY A 10 1.59 -7.44 9.27
C GLY A 10 1.43 -6.06 9.94
N VAL A 11 2.02 -5.02 9.35
CA VAL A 11 1.87 -3.64 9.86
C VAL A 11 0.47 -3.13 9.57
N GLN A 12 -0.07 -3.42 8.38
CA GLN A 12 -1.45 -3.08 8.06
C GLN A 12 -2.43 -3.71 9.06
N ASP A 13 -2.36 -5.03 9.26
CA ASP A 13 -3.28 -5.75 10.14
C ASP A 13 -3.23 -5.24 11.58
N ALA A 14 -2.06 -4.84 12.08
CA ALA A 14 -1.90 -4.26 13.41
C ALA A 14 -2.70 -2.96 13.60
N TYR A 15 -3.01 -2.21 12.53
CA TYR A 15 -3.71 -0.94 12.57
C TYR A 15 -5.05 -0.92 11.80
N ASN A 16 -5.54 -2.05 11.29
CA ASN A 16 -6.77 -2.18 10.48
C ASN A 16 -8.02 -1.55 11.08
N LEU A 17 -8.10 -1.49 12.41
CA LEU A 17 -9.25 -0.92 13.14
C LEU A 17 -8.97 0.49 13.70
N SER A 18 -7.81 1.08 13.46
CA SER A 18 -7.35 2.30 14.12
C SER A 18 -7.15 3.46 13.14
N LYS A 19 -7.39 4.68 13.64
CA LYS A 19 -7.00 5.93 12.98
C LYS A 19 -5.68 6.51 13.51
N SER A 20 -5.01 5.81 14.42
CA SER A 20 -3.78 6.31 15.05
C SER A 20 -2.56 6.22 14.15
N VAL A 21 -2.61 5.37 13.12
CA VAL A 21 -1.53 5.14 12.17
C VAL A 21 -2.14 5.03 10.79
N PHE A 22 -1.56 5.74 9.82
CA PHE A 22 -1.87 5.61 8.41
C PHE A 22 -0.83 4.70 7.75
N THR A 23 -1.27 3.67 7.02
CA THR A 23 -0.39 2.78 6.26
C THR A 23 -0.45 3.11 4.77
N LEU A 24 0.73 3.27 4.16
CA LEU A 24 0.91 3.43 2.71
C LEU A 24 1.90 2.37 2.26
N SER A 25 1.51 1.49 1.34
CA SER A 25 2.37 0.43 0.82
C SER A 25 2.33 0.38 -0.70
N PHE A 26 3.50 0.40 -1.33
CA PHE A 26 3.69 0.13 -2.75
C PHE A 26 4.32 -1.24 -2.87
N HIS A 27 3.68 -2.18 -3.54
CA HIS A 27 4.15 -3.57 -3.56
C HIS A 27 3.66 -4.30 -4.79
N LYS A 28 4.33 -5.39 -5.13
CA LYS A 28 3.90 -6.27 -6.21
C LYS A 28 2.65 -7.04 -5.78
N CYS A 29 1.61 -7.04 -6.61
CA CYS A 29 0.37 -7.76 -6.36
C CYS A 29 -0.07 -8.51 -7.62
N GLU A 30 0.30 -9.79 -7.71
CA GLU A 30 -0.03 -10.69 -8.81
C GLU A 30 -0.51 -12.04 -8.25
N PRO A 31 -1.35 -12.80 -8.99
CA PRO A 31 -1.76 -14.13 -8.57
C PRO A 31 -0.56 -15.03 -8.21
N GLY A 32 -0.55 -15.54 -6.97
CA GLY A 32 0.51 -16.40 -6.46
C GLY A 32 1.74 -15.68 -5.88
N PHE A 33 1.79 -14.34 -5.91
CA PHE A 33 2.84 -13.57 -5.24
C PHE A 33 2.51 -13.37 -3.75
N TYR A 34 3.46 -13.66 -2.87
CA TYR A 34 3.28 -13.49 -1.43
C TYR A 34 3.11 -12.01 -1.06
N PRO A 35 2.28 -11.64 -0.07
CA PRO A 35 1.39 -12.47 0.76
C PRO A 35 0.00 -12.73 0.14
N GLY A 36 -0.28 -12.22 -1.06
CA GLY A 36 -1.58 -12.35 -1.72
C GLY A 36 -2.67 -11.41 -1.17
N THR A 37 -2.27 -10.35 -0.47
CA THR A 37 -3.14 -9.28 0.05
C THR A 37 -2.59 -7.91 -0.35
N GLY A 38 -3.30 -6.81 -0.04
CA GLY A 38 -2.87 -5.45 -0.42
C GLY A 38 -3.56 -4.97 -1.70
N HIS A 39 -4.80 -5.39 -1.90
CA HIS A 39 -5.60 -4.91 -3.02
C HIS A 39 -5.93 -3.43 -2.84
N VAL A 40 -6.22 -2.73 -3.94
CA VAL A 40 -6.51 -1.28 -3.90
C VAL A 40 -7.77 -0.97 -3.08
N GLU A 41 -8.68 -1.93 -2.96
CA GLU A 41 -9.90 -1.86 -2.15
C GLU A 41 -9.66 -2.06 -0.63
N ASP A 42 -8.47 -2.53 -0.24
CA ASP A 42 -8.08 -2.76 1.16
C ASP A 42 -7.77 -1.42 1.85
N ILE A 43 -8.81 -0.70 2.25
CA ILE A 43 -8.72 0.66 2.81
C ILE A 43 -8.92 0.71 4.33
N GLY A 44 -8.74 -0.42 5.03
CA GLY A 44 -9.02 -0.55 6.45
C GLY A 44 -10.50 -0.75 6.77
N THR A 45 -10.80 -1.07 8.03
CA THR A 45 -12.14 -1.49 8.45
C THR A 45 -12.61 -0.77 9.71
N LEU A 46 -13.93 -0.74 9.92
CA LEU A 46 -14.57 -0.05 11.06
C LEU A 46 -14.03 1.37 11.22
N LYS A 47 -13.40 1.66 12.37
CA LYS A 47 -12.82 2.97 12.66
C LYS A 47 -11.58 3.25 11.82
N GLY A 48 -10.82 2.24 11.39
CA GLY A 48 -9.64 2.39 10.53
C GLY A 48 -9.95 2.57 9.05
N LYS A 49 -11.22 2.55 8.63
CA LYS A 49 -11.58 2.77 7.23
C LYS A 49 -11.10 4.15 6.74
N GLY A 50 -10.40 4.15 5.60
CA GLY A 50 -9.74 5.30 5.00
C GLY A 50 -8.34 5.60 5.56
N TYR A 51 -7.81 4.79 6.48
CA TYR A 51 -6.47 4.98 7.06
C TYR A 51 -5.43 4.02 6.48
N MET A 52 -5.73 3.44 5.32
CA MET A 52 -4.86 2.51 4.60
C MET A 52 -4.91 2.83 3.12
N CYS A 53 -3.75 2.84 2.48
CA CYS A 53 -3.60 3.00 1.05
C CYS A 53 -2.61 1.95 0.52
N ASN A 54 -3.13 1.10 -0.36
CA ASN A 54 -2.35 0.09 -1.04
C ASN A 54 -2.23 0.45 -2.51
N PHE A 55 -0.99 0.44 -3.02
CA PHE A 55 -0.69 0.69 -4.42
C PHE A 55 -0.15 -0.61 -5.05
N PRO A 56 -1.03 -1.50 -5.54
CA PRO A 56 -0.63 -2.75 -6.16
C PRO A 56 0.06 -2.49 -7.51
N LEU A 57 1.26 -3.02 -7.67
CA LEU A 57 2.09 -2.92 -8.87
C LEU A 57 2.22 -4.27 -9.57
N GLN A 58 2.37 -4.24 -10.89
CA GLN A 58 2.76 -5.39 -11.71
C GLN A 58 4.28 -5.48 -11.83
N ALA A 59 4.80 -6.61 -12.30
CA ALA A 59 6.22 -6.76 -12.59
C ALA A 59 6.68 -5.89 -13.78
N TYR A 60 8.01 -5.71 -13.86
CA TYR A 60 8.72 -5.12 -15.01
C TYR A 60 8.49 -3.62 -15.25
N TYR A 61 8.17 -2.84 -14.21
CA TYR A 61 8.28 -1.38 -14.29
C TYR A 61 9.74 -0.92 -14.17
N SER A 62 10.03 0.27 -14.72
CA SER A 62 11.33 0.92 -14.55
C SER A 62 11.39 1.78 -13.30
N ASP A 63 12.60 2.14 -12.86
CA ASP A 63 12.79 3.05 -11.73
C ASP A 63 12.08 4.39 -11.97
N GLU A 64 12.13 4.94 -13.19
CA GLU A 64 11.45 6.21 -13.51
C GLU A 64 9.93 6.11 -13.39
N THR A 65 9.36 4.94 -13.72
CA THR A 65 7.93 4.69 -13.56
C THR A 65 7.56 4.65 -12.08
N PHE A 66 8.39 3.99 -11.26
CA PHE A 66 8.16 3.91 -9.83
C PHE A 66 8.30 5.27 -9.16
N GLU A 67 9.34 6.05 -9.48
CA GLU A 67 9.55 7.41 -8.97
C GLU A 67 8.35 8.30 -9.29
N TYR A 68 7.89 8.30 -10.55
CA TYR A 68 6.72 9.07 -10.96
C TYR A 68 5.47 8.70 -10.14
N VAL A 69 5.20 7.41 -9.98
CA VAL A 69 4.03 6.93 -9.21
C VAL A 69 4.18 7.29 -7.73
N PHE A 70 5.34 7.03 -7.14
CA PHE A 70 5.62 7.32 -5.75
C PHE A 70 5.42 8.80 -5.44
N ASP A 71 6.02 9.70 -6.23
CA ASP A 71 5.94 11.15 -6.01
C ASP A 71 4.49 11.66 -6.09
N ASN A 72 3.73 11.20 -7.08
CA ASN A 72 2.32 11.60 -7.24
C ASN A 72 1.46 11.12 -6.07
N VAL A 73 1.56 9.85 -5.70
CA VAL A 73 0.76 9.25 -4.63
C VAL A 73 1.17 9.81 -3.26
N PHE A 74 2.47 9.90 -3.00
CA PHE A 74 3.00 10.44 -1.75
C PHE A 74 2.56 11.89 -1.56
N THR A 75 2.65 12.72 -2.61
CA THR A 75 2.16 14.10 -2.57
C THR A 75 0.67 14.14 -2.25
N MET A 76 -0.17 13.36 -2.94
CA MET A 76 -1.62 13.31 -2.68
C MET A 76 -1.98 12.92 -1.24
N VAL A 77 -1.17 12.08 -0.58
CA VAL A 77 -1.42 11.60 0.78
C VAL A 77 -0.93 12.60 1.84
N TYR A 78 0.20 13.25 1.61
CA TYR A 78 0.91 14.05 2.60
C TYR A 78 0.90 15.56 2.36
N SER A 79 0.24 16.05 1.30
CA SER A 79 -0.06 17.47 1.07
C SER A 79 -1.37 17.89 1.72
#